data_AF-A0A7Z7FWR9-F1
#
_entry.id   AF-A0A7Z7FWR9-F1
#
_cell.length_a   1.000
_cell.length_b   1.000
_cell.length_c   1.000
_cell.angle_alpha   90.00
_cell.angle_beta   90.00
_cell.angle_gamma   90.00
#
_symmetry.space_group_name_H-M   'P 1'
#
loop_
_entity.id
_entity.type
_entity.pdbx_description
1 polymer ?
#
loop_
_entity_poly.entity_id
_entity_poly.type
_entity_poly.pdbx_seq_one_letter_code
_entity_poly.pdbx_strand_id
1 'polypeptide(L)'
;MRVFIIDTSNMAPELQRGLIGVAGSANPTAAEKKECVETTSRYVTDGWAIAADPHTPIGWLAALTAETACVPFVNLTPLAPEERSPHTANH
;
A
#
# COMPACT_ATOMS: atom_id res chain seq x y z
N MET A 1 -5.58 10.90 -3.51
CA MET A 1 -5.08 9.65 -2.89
C MET A 1 -6.23 8.69 -2.57
N ARG A 2 -6.00 7.38 -2.49
CA ARG A 2 -6.98 6.36 -2.06
C ARG A 2 -6.39 5.54 -0.92
N VAL A 3 -7.25 5.20 0.04
CA VAL A 3 -6.90 4.40 1.22
C VAL A 3 -7.91 3.28 1.35
N PHE A 4 -7.43 2.08 1.67
CA PHE A 4 -8.23 0.90 1.95
C PHE A 4 -7.82 0.35 3.32
N ILE A 5 -8.77 -0.18 4.08
CA ILE A 5 -8.52 -0.65 5.44
C ILE A 5 -9.06 -2.07 5.54
N ILE A 6 -8.21 -2.99 5.98
CA ILE A 6 -8.59 -4.35 6.37
C ILE A 6 -8.42 -4.42 7.88
N ASP A 7 -9.51 -4.22 8.60
CA ASP A 7 -9.52 -4.32 10.05
C ASP A 7 -9.69 -5.79 10.48
N THR A 8 -8.68 -6.33 11.15
CA THR A 8 -8.73 -7.69 11.70
C THR A 8 -8.89 -7.72 13.22
N SER A 9 -9.19 -6.57 13.84
CA SER A 9 -9.32 -6.43 15.30
C SER A 9 -10.43 -7.30 15.92
N ASN A 10 -11.44 -7.67 15.13
CA ASN A 10 -12.54 -8.56 15.56
C ASN A 10 -12.36 -10.02 15.13
N MET A 11 -11.20 -10.39 14.56
CA MET A 11 -10.93 -11.76 14.11
C MET A 11 -10.23 -12.58 15.19
N ALA A 12 -8.89 -12.63 15.19
CA ALA A 12 -8.10 -13.38 16.16
C ALA A 12 -7.01 -12.49 16.78
N PRO A 13 -6.67 -12.66 18.08
CA PRO A 13 -5.67 -11.83 18.76
C PRO A 13 -4.28 -11.85 18.09
N GLU A 14 -3.95 -12.96 17.43
CA GLU A 14 -2.70 -13.17 16.70
C GLU A 14 -2.54 -12.22 15.52
N LEU A 15 -3.65 -11.73 14.96
CA LEU A 15 -3.65 -10.84 13.79
C LEU A 15 -3.37 -9.37 14.15
N GLN A 16 -3.03 -9.10 15.42
CA GLN A 16 -2.54 -7.82 15.98
C GLN A 16 -2.87 -6.60 15.09
N ARG A 17 -4.10 -6.09 15.22
CA ARG A 17 -4.67 -4.97 14.44
C ARG A 17 -5.10 -5.36 13.03
N GLY A 18 -4.60 -4.69 12.00
CA GLY A 18 -5.07 -4.82 10.62
C GLY A 18 -4.06 -4.25 9.63
N LEU A 19 -4.49 -4.13 8.37
CA LEU A 19 -3.68 -3.64 7.25
C LEU A 19 -4.29 -2.36 6.67
N ILE A 20 -3.46 -1.34 6.43
CA ILE A 20 -3.84 -0.18 5.63
C ILE A 20 -3.19 -0.25 4.24
N GLY A 21 -4.02 -0.22 3.20
CA GLY A 21 -3.61 -0.07 1.81
C GLY A 21 -3.58 1.40 1.40
N VAL A 22 -2.49 1.87 0.79
CA VAL A 22 -2.39 3.24 0.25
C VAL A 22 -2.02 3.19 -1.22
N ALA A 23 -2.79 3.91 -2.05
CA ALA A 23 -2.53 4.10 -3.46
C ALA A 23 -2.70 5.57 -3.85
N GLY A 24 -1.87 6.05 -4.76
CA GLY A 24 -1.85 7.46 -5.13
C GLY A 24 -1.48 7.72 -6.58
N SER A 25 -1.54 9.00 -6.95
CA SER A 25 -1.12 9.48 -8.26
C SER A 25 0.37 9.20 -8.49
N ALA A 26 0.77 8.98 -9.74
CA ALA A 26 2.17 8.94 -10.16
C ALA A 26 2.86 10.33 -10.01
N ASN A 27 2.07 11.40 -10.03
CA ASN A 27 2.53 12.78 -9.82
C ASN A 27 1.75 13.42 -8.66
N PRO A 28 2.04 13.05 -7.40
CA PRO A 28 1.30 13.58 -6.27
C PRO A 28 1.77 15.01 -5.93
N THR A 29 0.80 15.85 -5.54
CA THR A 29 1.07 17.18 -5.01
C THR A 29 1.76 17.12 -3.64
N ALA A 30 2.34 18.23 -3.19
CA ALA A 30 2.91 18.31 -1.84
C ALA A 30 1.87 18.03 -0.75
N ALA A 31 0.62 18.45 -0.96
CA ALA A 31 -0.50 18.18 -0.05
C ALA A 31 -0.81 16.67 0.02
N GLU A 32 -0.85 15.98 -1.11
CA GLU A 32 -1.08 14.52 -1.14
C GLU A 32 0.06 13.74 -0.49
N LYS A 33 1.31 14.19 -0.66
CA LYS A 33 2.47 13.57 0.04
C LYS A 33 2.35 13.73 1.55
N LYS A 34 1.98 14.93 2.00
CA LYS A 34 1.76 15.21 3.43
C LYS A 34 0.61 14.37 3.98
N GLU A 35 -0.52 14.32 3.27
CA GLU A 35 -1.67 13.51 3.64
C GLU A 35 -1.32 12.02 3.76
N CYS A 36 -0.52 11.50 2.83
CA CYS A 36 -0.01 10.12 2.89
C CYS A 36 0.71 9.86 4.21
N VAL A 37 1.73 10.66 4.53
CA VAL A 37 2.54 10.50 5.75
C VAL A 37 1.67 10.63 7.00
N GLU A 38 0.83 11.67 7.08
CA GLU A 38 -0.05 11.88 8.24
C GLU A 38 -1.03 10.71 8.43
N THR A 39 -1.57 10.18 7.34
CA THR A 39 -2.47 9.03 7.40
C THR A 39 -1.73 7.79 7.84
N THR A 40 -0.63 7.42 7.17
CA THR A 40 0.13 6.20 7.50
C THR A 40 0.69 6.25 8.91
N SER A 41 1.22 7.40 9.35
CA SER A 41 1.77 7.58 10.70
C SER A 41 0.74 7.30 11.80
N ARG A 42 -0.53 7.65 11.61
CA ARG A 42 -1.60 7.35 12.59
C ARG A 42 -1.79 5.85 12.77
N TYR A 43 -1.87 5.10 11.67
CA TYR A 43 -2.13 3.66 11.73
C TYR A 43 -0.91 2.85 12.20
N VAL A 44 0.31 3.21 11.80
CA VAL A 44 1.51 2.50 12.29
C VAL A 44 1.75 2.71 13.77
N THR A 45 1.33 3.86 14.33
CA THR A 45 1.37 4.11 15.78
C THR A 45 0.51 3.11 16.54
N ASP A 46 -0.62 2.72 15.95
CA ASP A 46 -1.52 1.72 16.51
C ASP A 46 -1.06 0.28 16.25
N GLY A 47 0.03 0.08 15.50
CA GLY A 47 0.61 -1.22 15.17
C GLY A 47 0.11 -1.85 13.87
N TRP A 48 -0.55 -1.08 13.00
CA TRP A 48 -1.08 -1.61 11.74
C TRP A 48 0.02 -1.81 10.71
N ALA A 49 -0.10 -2.88 9.91
CA ALA A 49 0.74 -3.12 8.75
C ALA A 49 0.38 -2.15 7.60
N ILE A 50 1.34 -1.84 6.73
CA ILE A 50 1.13 -1.00 5.54
C ILE A 50 1.21 -1.87 4.27
N ALA A 51 0.31 -1.63 3.33
CA ALA A 51 0.37 -2.17 1.98
C ALA A 51 0.40 -1.05 0.94
N ALA A 52 1.38 -1.06 0.05
CA ALA A 52 1.46 -0.09 -1.05
C ALA A 52 2.34 -0.61 -2.20
N ASP A 53 2.27 0.05 -3.35
CA ASP A 53 3.25 -0.13 -4.42
C ASP A 53 4.45 0.81 -4.19
N PRO A 54 5.62 0.29 -3.76
CA PRO A 54 6.80 1.10 -3.44
C PRO A 54 7.42 1.77 -4.67
N HIS A 55 7.00 1.41 -5.90
CA HIS A 55 7.47 2.06 -7.13
C HIS A 55 6.71 3.36 -7.44
N THR A 56 5.63 3.65 -6.71
CA THR A 56 4.91 4.92 -6.82
C THR A 56 5.40 5.91 -5.77
N PRO A 57 5.41 7.24 -6.03
CA PRO A 57 5.89 8.20 -5.02
C PRO A 57 5.09 8.18 -3.71
N ILE A 58 3.78 7.90 -3.76
CA ILE A 58 2.94 7.75 -2.56
C ILE A 58 3.25 6.43 -1.85
N GLY A 59 3.34 5.31 -2.57
CA GLY A 59 3.62 4.03 -1.94
C GLY A 59 5.04 3.92 -1.38
N TRP A 60 6.01 4.62 -1.98
CA TRP A 60 7.35 4.76 -1.42
C TRP A 60 7.35 5.50 -0.07
N LEU A 61 6.60 6.61 0.04
CA LEU A 61 6.45 7.32 1.32
C LEU A 61 5.77 6.45 2.38
N ALA A 62 4.76 5.66 1.98
CA ALA A 62 4.11 4.70 2.87
C ALA A 62 5.09 3.59 3.33
N ALA A 63 5.91 3.07 2.42
CA ALA A 63 6.94 2.07 2.73
C ALA A 63 7.98 2.60 3.73
N LEU A 64 8.48 3.82 3.53
CA LEU A 64 9.39 4.48 4.49
C LEU A 64 8.75 4.69 5.86
N THR A 65 7.45 5.03 5.89
CA THR A 65 6.73 5.19 7.15
C THR A 65 6.63 3.84 7.88
N ALA A 66 6.36 2.76 7.15
CA ALA A 66 6.31 1.40 7.69
C ALA A 66 7.66 0.97 8.28
N GLU A 67 8.73 1.18 7.50
CA GLU A 67 10.11 0.88 7.90
C GLU A 67 10.52 1.66 9.15
N THR A 68 10.24 2.97 9.19
CA THR A 68 10.57 3.85 10.33
C THR A 68 9.85 3.42 11.61
N ALA A 69 8.63 2.92 11.49
CA ALA A 69 7.83 2.44 12.62
C ALA A 69 8.05 0.95 12.94
N CYS A 70 8.94 0.26 12.22
CA CYS A 70 9.19 -1.17 12.35
C CYS A 70 7.92 -2.04 12.24
N VAL A 71 6.94 -1.62 11.44
CA VAL A 71 5.70 -2.40 11.19
C VAL A 71 5.83 -3.20 9.88
N PRO A 72 5.07 -4.30 9.72
CA PRO A 72 5.09 -5.06 8.48
C PRO A 72 4.69 -4.23 7.26
N PHE A 73 5.42 -4.41 6.16
CA PHE A 73 5.12 -3.82 4.85
C PHE A 73 4.78 -4.91 3.82
N VAL A 74 3.68 -4.71 3.10
CA VAL A 74 3.22 -5.60 2.02
C VAL A 74 3.35 -4.88 0.68
N ASN A 75 4.17 -5.44 -0.21
CA ASN A 75 4.35 -4.89 -1.55
C ASN A 75 3.14 -5.26 -2.44
N LEU A 76 2.42 -4.24 -2.90
CA LEU A 76 1.27 -4.37 -3.82
C LEU A 76 1.62 -4.06 -5.28
N THR A 77 2.92 -4.12 -5.65
CA THR A 77 3.34 -4.02 -7.05
C THR A 77 2.46 -4.97 -7.87
N PRO A 78 1.71 -4.47 -8.86
CA PRO A 78 0.91 -5.32 -9.70
C PRO A 78 1.82 -6.39 -10.33
N LEU A 79 1.50 -7.66 -10.13
CA LEU A 79 2.06 -8.71 -10.97
C LEU A 79 1.64 -8.34 -12.40
N ALA A 80 2.62 -8.13 -13.29
CA ALA A 80 2.34 -7.70 -14.66
C ALA A 80 1.18 -8.53 -15.23
N PRO A 81 0.23 -7.92 -15.96
CA PRO A 81 -0.70 -8.73 -16.73
C PRO A 81 0.15 -9.58 -17.66
N GLU A 82 0.10 -10.90 -17.50
CA GLU A 82 0.69 -11.84 -18.45
C GLU A 82 0.23 -11.38 -19.85
N GLU A 83 1.19 -11.00 -20.70
CA GLU A 83 0.88 -10.59 -22.06
C GLU A 83 0.05 -11.70 -22.69
N ARG A 84 -1.25 -11.48 -22.90
CA ARG A 84 -2.01 -12.27 -23.85
C ARG A 84 -1.38 -12.01 -25.20
N SER A 85 -0.39 -12.82 -25.55
CA SER A 85 0.13 -12.91 -26.90
C SER A 85 -1.08 -13.13 -27.83
N PRO A 86 -1.35 -12.23 -28.79
CA PRO A 86 -2.36 -12.51 -29.79
C PRO A 86 -1.85 -13.70 -30.60
N HIS A 87 -2.47 -14.86 -30.40
CA HIS A 87 -2.28 -16.00 -31.28
C HIS A 87 -2.74 -15.58 -32.67
N THR A 88 -1.79 -15.21 -33.53
CA THR A 88 -2.02 -15.02 -34.96
C THR A 88 -2.51 -16.34 -35.52
N ALA A 89 -3.82 -16.44 -35.77
CA ALA A 89 -4.40 -17.50 -36.57
C ALA A 89 -3.97 -17.25 -38.03
N ASN A 90 -3.00 -18.03 -38.52
CA ASN A 90 -2.72 -18.11 -39.94
C ASN A 90 -3.86 -18.85 -40.63
N HIS A 91 -4.33 -18.27 -41.73
CA HIS A 91 -5.41 -18.77 -42.59
C HIS A 91 -4.85 -19.31 -43.90
#